data_AF-A0A947G572-F1
#
_entry.id   AF-A0A947G572-F1
#
_cell.length_a   1.000
_cell.length_b   1.000
_cell.length_c   1.000
_cell.angle_alpha   90.00
_cell.angle_beta   90.00
_cell.angle_gamma   90.00
#
_symmetry.space_group_name_H-M   'P 1'
#
loop_
_entity.id
_entity.type
_entity.pdbx_description
1 polymer ?
#
loop_
_entity_poly.entity_id
_entity_poly.type
_entity_poly.pdbx_seq_one_letter_code
_entity_poly.pdbx_strand_id
1 'polypeptide(L)'
;MGKSELSLVKAREDRLGTIVEHYQQTRYGLEVVGGDLRISRSIDGDILSASTAGWDLDASLPATAVSEPTARDAAMALTDGAITVSAGELVYVAPSTGASPILSWQFRVEGEHDDGMPIVDDVFIDALSGELADRHPHVHSARNRLTYDAGNLEDQLGTLVRSEGQGPT
;
A
#
# COMPACT_ATOMS: atom_id res chain seq x y z
N MET A 1 16.25 0.49 -23.06
CA MET A 1 16.23 0.06 -21.65
C MET A 1 16.80 1.16 -20.78
N GLY A 2 15.96 2.08 -20.32
CA GLY A 2 16.35 2.98 -19.23
C GLY A 2 16.48 2.15 -17.95
N LYS A 3 17.53 2.32 -17.16
CA LYS A 3 17.70 1.62 -15.88
C LYS A 3 16.72 2.21 -14.86
N SER A 4 16.07 1.36 -14.07
CA SER A 4 15.50 1.80 -12.79
C SER A 4 16.66 2.12 -11.83
N GLU A 5 16.47 3.15 -11.00
CA GLU A 5 17.46 3.59 -10.02
C GLU A 5 17.03 3.12 -8.61
N LEU A 6 18.00 2.97 -7.71
CA LEU A 6 17.78 2.57 -6.32
C LEU A 6 18.40 3.61 -5.42
N SER A 7 17.62 4.12 -4.47
CA SER A 7 18.06 5.10 -3.47
C SER A 7 18.09 4.48 -2.08
N LEU A 8 19.20 4.59 -1.36
CA LEU A 8 19.29 4.08 0.01
C LEU A 8 18.39 4.92 0.92
N VAL A 9 17.38 4.30 1.51
CA VAL A 9 16.46 4.96 2.46
C VAL A 9 16.95 4.79 3.89
N LYS A 10 17.40 3.58 4.22
CA LYS A 10 17.74 3.23 5.60
C LYS A 10 18.80 2.15 5.64
N ALA A 11 19.73 2.27 6.57
CA ALA A 11 20.60 1.19 6.98
C ALA A 11 20.44 0.96 8.48
N ARG A 12 20.45 -0.30 8.90
CA ARG A 12 20.40 -0.68 10.31
C ARG A 12 21.31 -1.86 10.56
N GLU A 13 22.12 -1.75 11.60
CA GLU A 13 22.86 -2.88 12.15
C GLU A 13 21.99 -3.63 13.17
N ASP A 14 22.00 -4.96 13.10
CA ASP A 14 21.38 -5.82 14.09
C ASP A 14 22.37 -6.27 15.17
N ARG A 15 21.88 -7.04 16.14
CA ARG A 15 22.66 -7.44 17.31
C ARG A 15 23.72 -8.52 17.01
N LEU A 16 23.72 -9.06 15.79
CA LEU A 16 24.69 -10.05 15.30
C LEU A 16 25.75 -9.39 14.39
N GLY A 17 25.69 -8.06 14.19
CA GLY A 17 26.57 -7.33 13.29
C GLY A 17 26.14 -7.39 11.82
N THR A 18 24.92 -7.87 11.53
CA THR A 18 24.37 -7.84 10.18
C THR A 18 23.88 -6.43 9.88
N ILE A 19 24.29 -5.88 8.74
CA ILE A 19 23.81 -4.60 8.23
C ILE A 19 22.68 -4.88 7.25
N VAL A 20 21.48 -4.39 7.55
CA VAL A 20 20.31 -4.44 6.67
C VAL A 20 20.11 -3.07 6.05
N GLU A 21 20.23 -3.01 4.73
CA GLU A 21 20.06 -1.82 3.89
C GLU A 21 18.73 -1.94 3.13
N HIS A 22 17.92 -0.88 3.21
CA HIS A 22 16.65 -0.74 2.50
C HIS A 22 16.78 0.34 1.44
N TYR A 23 16.53 -0.03 0.20
CA TYR A 23 16.57 0.84 -0.96
C TYR A 23 15.18 1.00 -1.56
N GLN A 24 14.80 2.23 -1.87
CA GLN A 24 13.59 2.56 -2.60
C GLN A 24 13.90 2.62 -4.10
N GLN A 25 13.10 1.93 -4.91
CA GLN A 25 13.18 2.04 -6.35
C GLN A 25 12.61 3.37 -6.82
N THR A 26 13.32 3.99 -7.75
CA THR A 26 12.88 5.20 -8.44
C THR A 26 12.99 5.05 -9.96
N ARG A 27 12.21 5.86 -10.67
CA ARG A 27 12.24 5.99 -12.13
C ARG A 27 12.01 7.44 -12.52
N TYR A 28 12.94 8.02 -13.29
CA TYR A 28 12.92 9.44 -13.65
C TYR A 28 12.83 10.37 -12.41
N GLY A 29 13.44 9.96 -11.29
CA GLY A 29 13.36 10.68 -10.02
C GLY A 29 12.05 10.51 -9.25
N LEU A 30 11.09 9.73 -9.77
CA LEU A 30 9.81 9.44 -9.11
C LEU A 30 9.89 8.11 -8.36
N GLU A 31 9.28 8.04 -7.19
CA GLU A 31 9.18 6.80 -6.42
C GLU A 31 8.36 5.74 -7.16
N VAL A 32 8.76 4.48 -7.05
CA VAL A 32 7.92 3.32 -7.40
C VAL A 32 7.35 2.74 -6.10
N VAL A 33 6.11 3.08 -5.78
CA VAL A 33 5.44 2.65 -4.55
C VAL A 33 5.39 1.13 -4.50
N GLY A 34 5.86 0.57 -3.38
CA GLY A 34 6.01 -0.87 -3.17
C GLY A 34 7.21 -1.51 -3.89
N GLY A 35 7.94 -0.75 -4.70
CA GLY A 35 9.19 -1.19 -5.32
C GLY A 35 10.38 -0.94 -4.40
N ASP A 36 10.82 -1.97 -3.67
CA ASP A 36 12.00 -1.88 -2.81
C ASP A 36 13.01 -3.00 -3.04
N LEU A 37 14.24 -2.76 -2.59
CA LEU A 37 15.29 -3.76 -2.45
C LEU A 37 15.82 -3.75 -1.03
N ARG A 38 15.89 -4.93 -0.41
CA ARG A 38 16.54 -5.15 0.88
C ARG A 38 17.77 -6.02 0.69
N ILE A 39 18.88 -5.54 1.21
CA ILE A 39 20.15 -6.27 1.24
C ILE A 39 20.56 -6.45 2.68
N SER A 40 20.90 -7.67 3.08
CA SER A 40 21.53 -7.96 4.36
C SER A 40 22.97 -8.37 4.13
N ARG A 41 23.90 -7.74 4.84
CA ARG A 41 25.34 -7.98 4.72
C ARG A 41 25.97 -8.34 6.05
N SER A 42 26.95 -9.25 6.04
CA SER A 42 27.77 -9.53 7.22
C SER A 42 28.66 -8.33 7.55
N ILE A 43 29.24 -8.34 8.75
CA ILE A 43 30.22 -7.32 9.17
C ILE A 43 31.48 -7.32 8.30
N ASP A 44 31.83 -8.46 7.72
CA ASP A 44 32.95 -8.62 6.79
C ASP A 44 32.59 -8.14 5.36
N GLY A 45 31.32 -7.80 5.12
CA GLY A 45 30.81 -7.22 3.88
C GLY A 45 30.14 -8.21 2.92
N ASP A 46 30.07 -9.50 3.27
CA ASP A 46 29.44 -10.53 2.43
C ASP A 46 27.93 -10.34 2.35
N ILE A 47 27.36 -10.52 1.16
CA ILE A 47 25.91 -10.49 0.96
C ILE A 47 25.30 -11.79 1.52
N LEU A 48 24.51 -11.66 2.58
CA LEU A 48 23.81 -12.79 3.19
C LEU A 48 22.46 -13.05 2.54
N SER A 49 21.74 -11.99 2.17
CA SER A 49 20.46 -12.08 1.49
C SER A 49 20.17 -10.83 0.67
N ALA A 50 19.47 -11.01 -0.45
CA ALA A 50 18.85 -9.94 -1.20
C ALA A 50 17.38 -10.31 -1.45
N SER A 51 16.46 -9.37 -1.22
CA SER A 51 15.04 -9.55 -1.48
C SER A 51 14.50 -8.28 -2.12
N THR A 52 13.74 -8.42 -3.20
CA THR A 52 13.24 -7.29 -3.99
C THR A 52 11.76 -7.46 -4.27
N ALA A 53 11.03 -6.35 -4.19
CA ALA A 53 9.71 -6.17 -4.78
C ALA A 53 9.76 -5.21 -5.97
N GLY A 54 10.97 -4.91 -6.47
CA GLY A 54 11.19 -3.98 -7.56
C GLY A 54 10.66 -4.46 -8.90
N TRP A 55 10.31 -3.48 -9.74
CA TRP A 55 9.68 -3.67 -11.04
C TRP A 55 10.65 -3.39 -12.17
N ASP A 56 10.62 -4.19 -13.23
CA ASP A 56 11.26 -3.79 -14.49
C ASP A 56 10.33 -2.83 -15.23
N LEU A 57 10.69 -1.54 -15.22
CA LEU A 57 9.86 -0.46 -15.73
C LEU A 57 10.37 0.03 -17.08
N ASP A 58 9.62 -0.29 -18.12
CA ASP A 58 9.71 0.37 -19.43
C ASP A 58 8.59 1.43 -19.61
N ALA A 59 8.16 2.04 -18.51
CA ALA A 59 7.23 3.16 -18.55
C ALA A 59 7.98 4.44 -18.96
N SER A 60 7.33 5.26 -19.78
CA SER A 60 7.75 6.63 -20.11
C SER A 60 6.84 7.63 -19.41
N LEU A 61 7.32 8.85 -19.19
CA LEU A 61 6.45 9.93 -18.71
C LEU A 61 5.51 10.35 -19.85
N PRO A 62 4.19 10.46 -19.60
CA PRO A 62 3.24 10.89 -20.62
C PRO A 62 3.50 12.35 -21.00
N ALA A 63 3.25 12.69 -22.27
CA ALA A 63 3.45 14.04 -22.78
C ALA A 63 2.45 15.06 -22.19
N THR A 64 1.26 14.58 -21.80
CA THR A 64 0.23 15.37 -21.14
C THR A 64 -0.24 14.60 -19.92
N ALA A 65 -0.24 15.26 -18.76
CA ALA A 65 -0.75 14.70 -17.52
C ALA A 65 -1.91 15.55 -16.99
N VAL A 66 -2.85 14.89 -16.30
CA VAL A 66 -3.85 15.53 -15.45
C VAL A 66 -3.13 16.38 -14.41
N SER A 67 -3.64 17.59 -14.17
CA SER A 67 -3.05 18.50 -13.18
C SER A 67 -3.29 18.01 -11.75
N GLU A 68 -2.36 18.31 -10.83
CA GLU A 68 -2.51 17.92 -9.42
C GLU A 68 -3.84 18.38 -8.79
N PRO A 69 -4.32 19.62 -8.97
CA PRO A 69 -5.61 20.03 -8.40
C PRO A 69 -6.78 19.21 -8.93
N THR A 70 -6.78 18.89 -10.24
CA THR A 70 -7.82 18.05 -10.84
C THR A 70 -7.79 16.63 -10.30
N ALA A 71 -6.59 16.05 -10.15
CA ALA A 71 -6.43 14.72 -9.56
C ALA A 71 -6.81 14.70 -8.08
N ARG A 72 -6.54 15.78 -7.34
CA ARG A 72 -6.92 15.94 -5.93
C ARG A 72 -8.44 16.00 -5.76
N ASP A 73 -9.13 16.75 -6.61
CA ASP A 73 -10.59 16.81 -6.62
C ASP A 73 -11.18 15.43 -6.94
N ALA A 74 -10.57 14.67 -7.86
CA ALA A 74 -10.96 13.30 -8.16
C ALA A 74 -10.75 12.38 -6.95
N ALA A 75 -9.61 12.48 -6.24
CA ALA A 75 -9.33 11.69 -5.04
C ALA A 75 -10.35 11.96 -3.92
N MET A 76 -10.75 13.22 -3.74
CA MET A 76 -11.84 13.60 -2.82
C MET A 76 -13.17 12.98 -3.26
N ALA A 77 -13.55 13.15 -4.53
CA ALA A 77 -14.85 12.71 -5.04
C ALA A 77 -15.00 11.18 -5.09
N LEU A 78 -13.90 10.45 -5.28
CA LEU A 78 -13.88 8.97 -5.35
C LEU A 78 -13.72 8.30 -3.97
N THR A 79 -13.68 9.08 -2.90
CA THR A 79 -13.57 8.57 -1.52
C THR A 79 -14.78 8.99 -0.71
N ASP A 80 -15.75 8.08 -0.58
CA ASP A 80 -16.91 8.31 0.28
C ASP A 80 -16.48 8.54 1.74
N GLY A 81 -16.98 9.62 2.35
CA GLY A 81 -16.61 10.00 3.72
C GLY A 81 -15.29 10.77 3.84
N ALA A 82 -14.63 11.13 2.73
CA ALA A 82 -13.44 11.97 2.77
C ALA A 82 -13.74 13.37 3.31
N ILE A 83 -12.85 13.85 4.17
CA ILE A 83 -12.91 15.18 4.78
C ILE A 83 -11.72 16.02 4.33
N THR A 84 -10.54 15.41 4.26
CA THR A 84 -9.31 16.08 3.83
C THR A 84 -8.53 15.23 2.85
N VAL A 85 -7.80 15.92 1.98
CA VAL A 85 -6.87 15.32 1.00
C VAL A 85 -5.57 16.11 1.08
N SER A 86 -4.41 15.45 1.14
CA SER A 86 -3.10 16.10 1.16
C SER A 86 -2.75 16.80 -0.17
N ALA A 87 -1.61 17.48 -0.23
CA ALA A 87 -0.99 17.81 -1.52
C ALA A 87 -0.58 16.52 -2.24
N GLY A 88 -0.65 16.55 -3.57
CA GLY A 88 -0.30 15.40 -4.40
C GLY A 88 1.19 15.25 -4.66
N GLU A 89 1.66 14.01 -4.68
CA GLU A 89 3.01 13.63 -5.13
C GLU A 89 2.91 12.75 -6.36
N LEU A 90 3.77 12.98 -7.36
CA LEU A 90 3.78 12.18 -8.57
C LEU A 90 4.67 10.95 -8.38
N VAL A 91 4.09 9.76 -8.53
CA VAL A 91 4.76 8.47 -8.27
C VAL A 91 4.39 7.44 -9.35
N TYR A 92 5.10 6.32 -9.38
CA TYR A 92 4.62 5.11 -10.02
C TYR A 92 4.01 4.18 -8.98
N VAL A 93 2.80 3.70 -9.17
CA VAL A 93 2.17 2.69 -8.30
C VAL A 93 1.94 1.41 -9.07
N ALA A 94 2.34 0.27 -8.51
CA ALA A 94 1.94 -1.03 -9.01
C ALA A 94 0.51 -1.33 -8.53
N PRO A 95 -0.50 -1.40 -9.41
CA PRO A 95 -1.86 -1.65 -8.97
C PRO A 95 -1.95 -3.02 -8.30
N SER A 96 -2.77 -3.12 -7.26
CA SER A 96 -3.04 -4.36 -6.52
C SER A 96 -3.58 -5.51 -7.42
N THR A 97 -4.01 -5.22 -8.64
CA THR A 97 -4.39 -6.20 -9.67
C THR A 97 -3.20 -6.97 -10.26
N GLY A 98 -1.97 -6.56 -9.98
CA GLY A 98 -0.75 -7.17 -10.52
C GLY A 98 -0.36 -6.66 -11.92
N ALA A 99 -0.96 -5.55 -12.37
CA ALA A 99 -0.58 -4.88 -13.60
C ALA A 99 0.78 -4.16 -13.47
N SER A 100 1.37 -3.78 -14.61
CA SER A 100 2.58 -2.93 -14.62
C SER A 100 2.34 -1.61 -13.89
N PRO A 101 3.36 -1.03 -13.24
CA PRO A 101 3.16 0.22 -12.52
C PRO A 101 2.74 1.38 -13.41
N ILE A 102 1.83 2.19 -12.89
CA ILE A 102 1.16 3.29 -13.57
C ILE A 102 1.66 4.60 -12.95
N LEU A 103 1.91 5.61 -13.78
CA LEU A 103 2.21 6.95 -13.29
C LEU A 103 0.94 7.55 -12.67
N SER A 104 1.01 8.00 -11.42
CA SER A 104 -0.15 8.43 -10.66
C SER A 104 0.19 9.57 -9.72
N TRP A 105 -0.81 10.39 -9.42
CA TRP A 105 -0.80 11.29 -8.28
C TRP A 105 -1.20 10.50 -7.03
N GLN A 106 -0.33 10.48 -6.03
CA GLN A 106 -0.60 9.95 -4.69
C GLN A 106 -1.12 11.05 -3.78
N PHE A 107 -2.18 10.75 -3.04
CA PHE A 107 -2.72 11.60 -2.00
C PHE A 107 -2.97 10.79 -0.73
N ARG A 108 -2.73 11.40 0.44
CA ARG A 108 -3.29 10.93 1.70
C ARG A 108 -4.71 11.47 1.83
N VAL A 109 -5.69 10.59 1.97
CA VAL A 109 -7.09 10.95 2.20
C VAL A 109 -7.49 10.53 3.61
N GLU A 110 -8.04 11.47 4.37
CA GLU A 110 -8.52 11.25 5.73
C GLU A 110 -9.99 11.65 5.85
N GLY A 111 -10.74 10.89 6.65
CA GLY A 111 -12.17 11.07 6.81
C GLY A 111 -12.79 10.04 7.74
N GLU A 112 -14.10 9.83 7.59
CA GLU A 112 -14.87 8.89 8.39
C GLU A 112 -16.01 8.31 7.54
N HIS A 113 -16.20 6.99 7.59
CA HIS A 113 -17.35 6.32 6.99
C HIS A 113 -18.62 6.55 7.83
N ASP A 114 -19.79 6.31 7.23
CA ASP A 114 -21.09 6.49 7.91
C ASP A 114 -21.26 5.64 9.19
N ASP A 115 -20.51 4.54 9.30
CA ASP A 115 -20.48 3.65 10.47
C ASP A 115 -19.51 4.11 11.58
N GLY A 116 -18.86 5.26 11.39
CA GLY A 116 -17.88 5.83 12.31
C GLY A 116 -16.47 5.27 12.15
N MET A 117 -16.21 4.41 11.15
CA MET A 117 -14.87 3.89 10.92
C MET A 117 -13.97 4.97 10.28
N PRO A 118 -12.79 5.26 10.84
CA PRO A 118 -11.90 6.27 10.29
C PRO A 118 -11.32 5.83 8.94
N ILE A 119 -11.18 6.78 8.03
CA ILE A 119 -10.51 6.63 6.74
C ILE A 119 -9.11 7.21 6.87
N VAL A 120 -8.10 6.43 6.52
CA VAL A 120 -6.71 6.88 6.36
C VAL A 120 -6.13 6.09 5.20
N ASP A 121 -6.25 6.64 4.00
CA ASP A 121 -5.92 5.91 2.77
C ASP A 121 -4.84 6.66 1.99
N ASP A 122 -3.93 5.93 1.35
CA ASP A 122 -3.23 6.45 0.18
C ASP A 122 -4.08 6.16 -1.06
N VAL A 123 -4.48 7.22 -1.76
CA VAL A 123 -5.28 7.16 -2.99
C VAL A 123 -4.42 7.56 -4.17
N PHE A 124 -4.41 6.71 -5.20
CA PHE A 124 -3.61 6.91 -6.39
C PHE A 124 -4.52 7.18 -7.58
N ILE A 125 -4.37 8.37 -8.18
CA ILE A 125 -5.12 8.78 -9.37
C ILE A 125 -4.19 8.73 -10.58
N ASP A 126 -4.56 7.98 -11.61
CA ASP A 126 -3.80 7.86 -12.85
C ASP A 126 -3.52 9.25 -13.43
N ALA A 127 -2.23 9.55 -13.63
CA ALA A 127 -1.78 10.88 -14.05
C ALA A 127 -2.12 11.18 -15.52
N LEU A 128 -2.55 10.20 -16.31
CA LEU A 128 -2.98 10.36 -17.70
C LEU A 128 -4.50 10.41 -17.82
N SER A 129 -5.23 9.46 -17.21
CA SER A 129 -6.68 9.36 -17.36
C SER A 129 -7.47 10.13 -16.30
N GLY A 130 -6.90 10.34 -15.11
CA GLY A 130 -7.60 10.90 -13.95
C GLY A 130 -8.50 9.89 -13.23
N GLU A 131 -8.42 8.60 -13.59
CA GLU A 131 -9.18 7.53 -12.94
C GLU A 131 -8.44 6.99 -11.70
N LEU A 132 -9.16 6.28 -10.83
CA LEU A 132 -8.54 5.60 -9.68
C LEU A 132 -7.61 4.47 -10.17
N ALA A 133 -6.31 4.61 -9.93
CA ALA A 133 -5.32 3.58 -10.25
C ALA A 133 -5.24 2.52 -9.15
N ASP A 134 -5.19 2.94 -7.89
CA ASP A 134 -5.22 2.05 -6.73
C ASP A 134 -5.62 2.81 -5.45
N ARG A 135 -5.90 2.06 -4.38
CA ARG A 135 -6.16 2.58 -3.03
C ARG A 135 -5.51 1.66 -2.00
N HIS A 136 -4.68 2.21 -1.13
CA HIS A 136 -4.03 1.46 -0.05
C HIS A 136 -4.55 1.96 1.31
N PRO A 137 -5.50 1.24 1.94
CA PRO A 137 -5.99 1.58 3.27
C PRO A 137 -4.93 1.36 4.33
N HIS A 138 -4.84 2.27 5.32
CA HIS A 138 -4.01 2.10 6.51
C HIS A 138 -4.81 1.61 7.72
N VAL A 139 -6.14 1.69 7.64
CA VAL A 139 -7.05 1.15 8.65
C VAL A 139 -7.51 -0.24 8.21
N HIS A 140 -7.15 -1.26 8.99
CA HIS A 140 -7.57 -2.64 8.75
C HIS A 140 -8.42 -3.15 9.91
N SER A 141 -9.71 -3.34 9.67
CA SER A 141 -10.63 -3.89 10.67
C SER A 141 -10.33 -5.37 10.93
N ALA A 142 -10.26 -5.77 12.20
CA ALA A 142 -10.34 -7.17 12.56
C ALA A 142 -11.81 -7.65 12.50
N ARG A 143 -12.03 -8.89 12.07
CA ARG A 143 -13.33 -9.55 12.20
C ARG A 143 -13.40 -10.25 13.56
N ASN A 144 -14.59 -10.27 14.16
CA ASN A 144 -14.87 -11.10 15.34
C ASN A 144 -15.60 -12.37 14.91
N ARG A 145 -14.95 -13.54 15.02
CA ARG A 145 -15.58 -14.82 14.69
C ARG A 145 -16.40 -15.36 15.86
N LEU A 146 -17.63 -15.74 15.54
CA LEU A 146 -18.57 -16.39 16.45
C LEU A 146 -18.80 -17.82 15.96
N THR A 147 -18.56 -18.82 16.82
CA THR A 147 -18.82 -20.22 16.53
C THR A 147 -20.05 -20.68 17.30
N TYR A 148 -21.02 -21.20 16.56
CA TYR A 148 -22.27 -21.71 17.13
C TYR A 148 -22.36 -23.23 16.95
N ASP A 149 -23.12 -23.89 17.81
CA ASP A 149 -23.26 -25.36 17.81
C ASP A 149 -24.24 -25.92 16.75
N ALA A 150 -24.87 -25.06 15.94
CA ALA A 150 -25.89 -25.37 14.92
C ALA A 150 -27.18 -26.04 15.44
N GLY A 151 -27.17 -26.69 16.61
CA GLY A 151 -28.34 -27.22 17.29
C GLY A 151 -29.21 -28.23 16.52
N ASN A 152 -28.76 -28.75 15.36
CA ASN A 152 -29.58 -29.46 14.37
C ASN A 152 -30.83 -28.67 13.90
N LEU A 153 -30.74 -27.34 13.84
CA LEU A 153 -31.80 -26.46 13.37
C LEU A 153 -31.47 -25.99 11.94
N GLU A 154 -32.42 -26.09 11.01
CA GLU A 154 -32.15 -25.82 9.59
C GLU A 154 -31.92 -24.33 9.28
N ASP A 155 -32.47 -23.41 10.08
CA ASP A 155 -32.47 -21.95 9.80
C ASP A 155 -32.01 -21.08 10.99
N GLN A 156 -31.36 -21.66 12.00
CA GLN A 156 -30.80 -20.91 13.13
C GLN A 156 -29.38 -21.37 13.41
N LEU A 157 -28.49 -20.41 13.73
CA LEU A 157 -27.08 -20.71 13.98
C LEU A 157 -26.86 -21.62 15.21
N GLY A 158 -27.87 -21.79 16.09
CA GLY A 158 -27.74 -22.53 17.35
C GLY A 158 -27.23 -21.63 18.49
N THR A 159 -26.67 -22.22 19.53
CA THR A 159 -26.12 -21.50 20.69
C THR A 159 -24.68 -21.09 20.42
N LEU A 160 -24.31 -19.86 20.80
CA LEU A 160 -22.91 -19.41 20.74
C LEU A 160 -22.07 -20.24 21.72
N VAL A 161 -21.15 -21.04 21.19
CA VAL A 161 -20.26 -21.88 22.01
C VAL A 161 -18.86 -21.30 22.15
N ARG A 162 -18.46 -20.40 21.23
CA ARG A 162 -17.16 -19.74 21.31
C ARG A 162 -17.14 -18.40 20.60
N SER A 163 -16.59 -17.39 21.25
CA SER A 163 -16.14 -16.16 20.59
C SER A 163 -14.63 -16.17 20.37
N GLU A 164 -14.17 -15.48 19.33
CA GLU A 164 -12.74 -15.24 19.10
C GLU A 164 -12.10 -14.58 20.34
N GLY A 165 -10.93 -15.08 20.74
CA GLY A 165 -10.25 -14.63 21.97
C GLY A 165 -10.77 -15.24 23.29
N GLN A 166 -11.84 -16.04 23.27
CA GLN A 166 -12.33 -16.72 24.47
C GLN A 166 -11.29 -17.76 24.96
N GLY A 167 -10.83 -17.59 26.21
CA GLY A 167 -9.93 -18.51 26.88
C GLY A 167 -10.56 -19.89 27.12
N PRO A 168 -9.75 -20.94 27.34
CA PRO A 168 -10.26 -22.26 27.65
C PRO A 168 -10.99 -22.23 29.01
N THR A 169 -12.20 -22.79 29.04
CA THR A 169 -12.94 -23.15 30.25
C THR A 169 -12.80 -24.63 30.53
#